data_AF-A0A480A0K7-F1
#
_entry.id   AF-A0A480A0K7-F1
#
_cell.length_a   1.000
_cell.length_b   1.000
_cell.length_c   1.000
_cell.angle_alpha   90.00
_cell.angle_beta   90.00
_cell.angle_gamma   90.00
#
_symmetry.space_group_name_H-M   'P 1'
#
loop_
_entity.id
_entity.type
_entity.pdbx_description
1 polymer ?
#
loop_
_entity_poly.entity_id
_entity_poly.type
_entity_poly.pdbx_seq_one_letter_code
_entity_poly.pdbx_strand_id
1 'polypeptide(L)' 'MSVKFHPHAQARLIERGATEEEVMATVEGGITFTAQYDRTGFRRSFPFSAEWNGKFYAMKKV' A
#
# COMPACT_ATOMS: atom_id res chain seq x y z
N MET A 1 7.22 14.47 -6.91
CA MET A 1 7.63 14.19 -5.51
C MET A 1 8.48 12.93 -5.57
N SER A 2 9.64 12.84 -4.92
CA SER A 2 10.44 11.60 -4.95
C SER A 2 10.09 10.76 -3.73
N VAL A 3 9.42 9.63 -3.95
CA VAL A 3 9.16 8.63 -2.90
C VAL A 3 10.46 7.88 -2.62
N LYS A 4 10.84 7.79 -1.33
CA LYS A 4 12.03 7.04 -0.89
C LYS A 4 11.63 6.06 0.20
N PHE A 5 12.06 4.81 0.05
CA PHE A 5 11.81 3.76 1.02
C PHE A 5 13.02 3.60 1.94
N HIS A 6 12.77 3.56 3.25
CA HIS A 6 13.75 3.06 4.19
C HIS A 6 13.90 1.54 3.98
N PRO A 7 15.10 0.93 4.05
CA PRO A 7 15.29 -0.50 3.79
C PRO A 7 14.37 -1.41 4.63
N HIS A 8 14.15 -1.04 5.89
CA HIS A 8 13.17 -1.74 6.74
C HIS A 8 11.74 -1.67 6.17
N ALA A 9 11.30 -0.52 5.66
CA ALA A 9 9.98 -0.40 5.06
C ALA A 9 9.87 -1.20 3.75
N GLN A 10 10.94 -1.25 2.97
CA GLN A 10 11.06 -2.02 1.73
C GLN A 10 10.95 -3.53 1.98
N ALA A 11 11.53 -4.06 3.05
CA ALA A 11 11.32 -5.46 3.42
C ALA A 11 9.85 -5.71 3.85
N ARG A 12 9.28 -4.80 4.64
CA ARG A 12 7.93 -4.95 5.21
C ARG A 12 6.79 -4.83 4.21
N LEU A 13 6.96 -4.07 3.12
CA LEU A 13 5.93 -4.01 2.07
C LEU A 13 5.78 -5.36 1.36
N ILE A 14 6.89 -6.06 1.08
CA ILE A 14 6.90 -7.35 0.40
C ILE A 14 6.22 -8.41 1.27
N GLU A 15 6.59 -8.48 2.55
CA GLU A 15 5.98 -9.39 3.52
C GLU A 15 4.46 -9.20 3.68
N ARG A 16 3.96 -7.99 3.37
CA ARG A 16 2.53 -7.63 3.42
C ARG A 16 1.82 -7.73 2.07
N GLY A 17 2.51 -8.16 1.02
CA GLY A 17 1.92 -8.36 -0.31
C GLY A 17 1.67 -7.06 -1.09
N ALA A 18 2.43 -5.99 -0.79
CA ALA A 18 2.46 -4.76 -1.57
C ALA A 18 3.77 -4.65 -2.36
N THR A 19 3.73 -4.12 -3.58
CA THR A 19 4.94 -3.79 -4.35
C THR A 19 5.34 -2.32 -4.13
N GLU A 20 6.59 -1.97 -4.47
CA GLU A 20 7.05 -0.58 -4.40
C GLU A 20 6.22 0.33 -5.31
N GLU A 21 5.87 -0.15 -6.51
CA GLU A 21 5.07 0.59 -7.49
C GLU A 21 3.67 0.90 -6.96
N GLU A 22 3.04 -0.06 -6.29
CA GLU A 22 1.73 0.15 -5.68
C GLU A 22 1.80 1.19 -4.55
N VAL A 23 2.85 1.14 -3.72
CA VAL A 23 3.02 2.11 -2.64
C VAL A 23 3.33 3.50 -3.20
N MET A 24 4.22 3.61 -4.20
CA MET A 24 4.50 4.89 -4.88
C MET A 24 3.23 5.48 -5.49
N ALA A 25 2.47 4.68 -6.26
CA ALA A 25 1.21 5.11 -6.86
C ALA A 25 0.14 5.49 -5.81
N THR A 26 0.23 4.95 -4.60
CA THR A 26 -0.64 5.30 -3.48
C THR A 26 -0.23 6.62 -2.83
N VAL A 27 1.07 6.87 -2.65
CA VAL A 27 1.59 8.14 -2.12
C VAL A 27 1.34 9.30 -3.10
N GLU A 28 1.51 9.05 -4.40
CA GLU A 28 1.42 10.09 -5.43
C GLU A 28 -0.02 10.47 -5.83
N GLY A 29 -0.96 9.52 -5.75
CA GLY A 29 -2.33 9.74 -6.26
C GLY A 29 -3.43 9.02 -5.48
N GLY A 30 -3.13 8.46 -4.32
CA GLY A 30 -4.13 7.85 -3.44
C GLY A 30 -4.92 8.88 -2.64
N ILE A 31 -5.96 8.40 -1.95
CA ILE A 31 -6.74 9.23 -1.03
C ILE A 31 -5.93 9.46 0.25
N THR A 32 -5.77 10.71 0.63
CA THR A 32 -5.10 11.09 1.89
C THR A 32 -6.08 11.10 3.07
N PHE A 33 -5.61 10.73 4.25
CA PHE A 33 -6.38 10.83 5.49
C PHE A 33 -5.45 11.12 6.69
N THR A 34 -6.01 11.63 7.78
CA THR A 34 -5.25 11.84 9.02
C THR A 34 -5.01 10.50 9.70
N ALA A 35 -3.74 10.11 9.82
CA ALA A 35 -3.29 8.95 10.58
C ALA A 35 -2.88 9.36 12.00
N GLN A 36 -2.58 8.36 12.85
CA GLN A 36 -2.15 8.62 14.23
C GLN A 36 -0.90 9.50 14.29
N TYR A 37 -0.83 10.35 15.32
CA TYR A 37 0.25 11.30 15.58
C TYR A 37 0.40 12.37 14.48
N ASP A 38 -0.75 12.89 13.99
CA ASP A 38 -0.82 13.94 12.95
C ASP A 38 -0.06 13.61 11.66
N ARG A 39 0.13 12.32 11.39
CA ARG A 39 0.75 11.84 10.16
C ARG A 39 -0.27 11.77 9.04
N THR A 40 0.19 11.90 7.79
CA THR A 40 -0.66 11.67 6.62
C THR A 40 -0.62 10.19 6.24
N GLY A 41 -1.79 9.56 6.23
CA GLY A 41 -1.99 8.24 5.62
C GLY A 41 -2.41 8.38 4.16
N PHE A 42 -2.05 7.39 3.35
CA PHE A 42 -2.43 7.29 1.95
C PHE A 42 -3.14 5.96 1.73
N ARG A 43 -4.13 5.92 0.84
CA ARG A 43 -4.89 4.70 0.55
C ARG A 43 -5.34 4.63 -0.90
N ARG A 44 -5.12 3.50 -1.55
CA ARG A 44 -5.56 3.22 -2.92
C ARG A 44 -5.90 1.74 -3.11
N SER A 45 -6.92 1.45 -3.90
CA SER A 45 -7.29 0.07 -4.24
C SER A 45 -6.62 -0.37 -5.54
N PHE A 46 -6.14 -1.61 -5.57
CA PHE A 46 -5.49 -2.24 -6.73
C PHE A 46 -6.16 -3.58 -7.05
N PRO A 47 -6.20 -3.99 -8.32
CA PRO A 47 -6.56 -5.36 -8.68
C PRO A 47 -5.65 -6.36 -7.95
N PHE A 48 -6.23 -7.44 -7.44
CA PHE A 48 -5.50 -8.51 -6.74
C PHE A 48 -5.82 -9.88 -7.33
N SER A 49 -7.09 -10.16 -7.57
CA SER A 49 -7.59 -11.38 -8.22
C SER A 49 -6.97 -12.67 -7.67
N ALA A 50 -6.84 -12.76 -6.35
CA ALA A 50 -6.22 -13.90 -5.69
C ALA A 50 -6.99 -14.30 -4.42
N GLU A 51 -6.76 -15.55 -4.00
CA GLU A 51 -7.33 -16.09 -2.77
C GLU A 51 -6.47 -15.72 -1.56
N TRP A 52 -7.11 -15.30 -0.48
CA TRP A 52 -6.48 -15.08 0.80
C TRP A 52 -7.35 -15.69 1.91
N ASN A 53 -6.75 -16.62 2.68
CA ASN A 53 -7.40 -17.33 3.78
C ASN A 53 -8.74 -17.99 3.39
N GLY A 54 -8.78 -18.72 2.26
CA GLY A 54 -9.98 -19.41 1.79
C GLY A 54 -11.01 -18.53 1.09
N LYS A 55 -10.72 -17.25 0.88
CA LYS A 55 -11.64 -16.29 0.26
C LYS A 55 -10.99 -15.58 -0.92
N PHE A 56 -11.71 -15.50 -2.04
CA PHE A 56 -11.28 -14.75 -3.21
C PHE A 56 -11.47 -13.24 -3.03
N TYR A 57 -10.45 -12.47 -3.39
CA TYR A 57 -10.48 -11.01 -3.37
C TYR A 57 -10.11 -10.45 -4.75
N ALA A 58 -11.07 -9.77 -5.39
CA ALA A 58 -10.83 -9.11 -6.67
C ALA A 58 -9.90 -7.89 -6.53
N MET A 59 -10.00 -7.17 -5.40
CA MET A 59 -9.23 -5.97 -5.12
C MET A 59 -8.50 -6.13 -3.79
N LYS A 60 -7.29 -5.58 -3.72
CA LYS A 60 -6.58 -5.28 -2.47
C LYS A 60 -6.49 -3.78 -2.26
N LYS A 61 -6.14 -3.40 -1.05
CA LYS A 61 -6.00 -2.01 -0.62
C LYS A 61 -4.59 -1.83 -0.08
N VAL A 62 -3.89 -0.86 -0.64
CA VAL A 62 -2.56 -0.41 -0.22
C VAL A 62 -2.70 0.94 0.45
#